data_AF-A0A4X1U3E5-F1
#
_entry.id   AF-A0A4X1U3E5-F1
#
_cell.length_a   1.000
_cell.length_b   1.000
_cell.length_c   1.000
_cell.angle_alpha   90.00
_cell.angle_beta   90.00
_cell.angle_gamma   90.00
#
_symmetry.space_group_name_H-M   'P 1'
#
loop_
_entity.id
_entity.type
_entity.pdbx_description
1 polymer ?
#
loop_
_entity_poly.entity_id
_entity_poly.type
_entity_poly.pdbx_seq_one_letter_code
_entity_poly.pdbx_strand_id
1 'polypeptide(L)'
;LAGFSGACLKKLNIKFVPPEARTGLLSFEENQRIKKLHEENKQFLCIPRRPKWDQKTSPEELKQAEKDNFLEWRRQLVRLEEEQNLILTPFERNLDFWRQLWRVIERSDIVVQIVDARNPLLFRCEDLVSKVCFLCSDNCFHLQEATNT
;
A
#
# COMPACT_ATOMS: atom_id res chain seq x y z
N LEU A 1 -6.32 52.70 -6.32
CA LEU A 1 -7.17 51.64 -5.72
C LEU A 1 -6.41 50.33 -5.83
N ALA A 2 -6.36 49.60 -4.71
CA ALA A 2 -5.76 48.28 -4.42
C ALA A 2 -5.36 47.41 -5.63
N GLY A 3 -4.21 46.74 -5.68
CA GLY A 3 -3.51 46.00 -4.63
C GLY A 3 -3.84 44.52 -4.77
N PHE A 4 -2.85 43.68 -5.13
CA PHE A 4 -2.71 42.31 -4.60
C PHE A 4 -1.29 41.80 -4.86
N SER A 5 -0.62 41.54 -3.74
CA SER A 5 0.67 40.87 -3.55
C SER A 5 0.48 39.35 -3.51
N GLY A 6 1.51 38.58 -3.83
CA GLY A 6 1.59 37.17 -3.40
C GLY A 6 2.29 36.22 -4.38
N ALA A 7 3.54 35.90 -4.06
CA ALA A 7 4.44 34.99 -4.77
C ALA A 7 4.12 33.49 -4.59
N CYS A 8 4.62 32.63 -5.50
CA CYS A 8 5.43 31.46 -5.14
C CYS A 8 6.10 30.82 -6.38
N LEU A 9 7.28 31.31 -6.78
CA LEU A 9 8.20 30.51 -7.61
C LEU A 9 9.09 29.72 -6.65
N LYS A 10 8.79 28.43 -6.45
CA LYS A 10 9.63 27.54 -5.66
C LYS A 10 10.91 27.25 -6.44
N LYS A 11 12.05 27.71 -5.93
CA LYS A 11 13.40 27.34 -6.40
C LYS A 11 13.52 25.81 -6.38
N LEU A 12 13.71 25.19 -7.54
CA LEU A 12 14.07 23.78 -7.64
C LEU A 12 15.55 23.64 -7.25
N ASN A 13 15.79 22.90 -6.17
CA ASN A 13 17.12 22.58 -5.68
C ASN A 13 17.73 21.47 -6.55
N ILE A 14 18.28 21.85 -7.72
CA ILE A 14 18.91 20.90 -8.64
C ILE A 14 20.26 20.51 -8.06
N LYS A 15 20.35 19.30 -7.50
CA LYS A 15 21.63 18.66 -7.17
C LYS A 15 22.14 17.95 -8.42
N PHE A 16 23.38 18.23 -8.82
CA PHE A 16 24.02 17.58 -9.95
C PHE A 16 24.29 16.11 -9.60
N VAL A 17 23.61 15.19 -10.28
CA VAL A 17 23.77 13.75 -10.08
C VAL A 17 24.85 13.25 -11.04
N PRO A 18 25.92 12.58 -10.56
CA PRO A 18 26.95 11.99 -11.42
C PRO A 18 26.35 11.06 -12.46
N PRO A 19 26.92 10.96 -13.68
CA PRO A 19 26.38 10.13 -14.76
C PRO A 19 26.32 8.63 -14.39
N GLU A 20 27.13 8.17 -13.44
CA GLU A 20 27.09 6.79 -12.90
C GLU A 20 25.83 6.52 -12.07
N ALA A 21 25.21 7.56 -11.49
CA ALA A 21 23.96 7.45 -10.73
C ALA A 21 22.71 7.55 -11.64
N ARG A 22 22.86 7.69 -12.97
CA ARG A 22 21.75 7.69 -13.94
C ARG A 22 21.23 6.31 -14.30
N THR A 23 21.89 5.23 -13.93
CA THR A 23 21.42 3.89 -14.28
C THR A 23 20.14 3.51 -13.54
N GLY A 24 19.77 4.18 -12.43
CA GLY A 24 18.56 3.85 -11.66
C GLY A 24 18.55 2.40 -11.12
N LEU A 25 19.64 1.67 -11.33
CA LEU A 25 19.87 0.31 -10.91
C LEU A 25 20.63 0.39 -9.60
N LEU A 26 19.97 -0.03 -8.53
CA LEU A 26 20.59 -0.22 -7.23
C LEU A 26 21.75 -1.21 -7.34
N SER A 27 22.84 -0.97 -6.63
CA SER A 27 23.92 -1.95 -6.51
C SER A 27 23.41 -3.25 -5.87
N PHE A 28 24.15 -4.35 -6.02
CA PHE A 28 23.77 -5.62 -5.40
C PHE A 28 23.64 -5.49 -3.87
N GLU A 29 24.56 -4.77 -3.24
CA GLU A 29 24.56 -4.54 -1.79
C GLU A 29 23.36 -3.69 -1.33
N GLU A 30 23.04 -2.62 -2.06
CA GLU A 30 21.86 -1.80 -1.79
C GLU A 30 20.56 -2.61 -1.96
N ASN A 31 20.47 -3.44 -3.00
CA ASN A 31 19.33 -4.34 -3.21
C ASN A 31 19.16 -5.32 -2.05
N GLN A 32 20.24 -5.91 -1.55
CA GLN A 32 20.19 -6.82 -0.40
C GLN A 32 19.77 -6.09 0.88
N ARG A 33 20.30 -4.88 1.10
CA ARG A 33 19.93 -4.05 2.25
C ARG A 33 18.45 -3.68 2.23
N ILE A 34 17.93 -3.24 1.08
CA ILE A 34 16.52 -2.89 0.91
C ILE A 34 15.63 -4.12 1.10
N LYS A 35 15.98 -5.26 0.51
CA LYS A 35 15.23 -6.51 0.71
C LYS A 35 15.16 -6.91 2.18
N LYS A 36 16.29 -6.83 2.90
CA LYS A 36 16.34 -7.14 4.33
C LYS A 36 15.45 -6.20 5.14
N LEU A 37 15.52 -4.90 4.85
CA LEU A 37 14.69 -3.90 5.52
C LEU A 37 13.19 -4.12 5.25
N HIS A 38 12.83 -4.49 4.01
CA HIS A 38 11.44 -4.85 3.66
C HIS A 38 10.97 -6.09 4.44
N GLU A 39 11.83 -7.10 4.61
CA GLU A 39 11.48 -8.30 5.36
C GLU A 39 11.31 -8.00 6.86
N GLU A 40 12.22 -7.22 7.46
CA GLU A 40 12.15 -6.79 8.86
C GLU A 40 10.89 -5.99 9.18
N ASN A 41 10.39 -5.20 8.21
CA ASN A 41 9.21 -4.35 8.37
C ASN A 41 7.95 -4.91 7.74
N LYS A 42 7.96 -6.17 7.29
CA LYS A 42 6.87 -6.80 6.55
C LYS A 42 5.52 -6.69 7.27
N GLN A 43 5.52 -6.76 8.61
CA GLN A 43 4.33 -6.61 9.45
C GLN A 43 3.66 -5.22 9.39
N PHE A 44 4.42 -4.18 9.02
CA PHE A 44 3.91 -2.82 8.90
C PHE A 44 3.54 -2.45 7.45
N LEU A 45 3.97 -3.26 6.48
CA LEU A 45 3.67 -3.10 5.05
C LEU A 45 2.32 -3.77 4.65
N CYS A 46 1.43 -3.94 5.62
CA CYS A 46 0.11 -4.55 5.43
C CYS A 46 -0.91 -3.55 4.85
N ILE A 47 -2.00 -4.06 4.27
CA ILE A 47 -3.12 -3.21 3.81
C ILE A 47 -3.98 -2.77 5.01
N PRO A 48 -4.67 -1.60 4.95
CA PRO A 48 -5.48 -1.12 6.07
C PRO A 48 -6.61 -2.10 6.37
N ARG A 49 -6.76 -2.44 7.65
CA ARG A 49 -7.76 -3.41 8.12
C ARG A 49 -9.04 -2.67 8.50
N ARG A 50 -10.20 -3.18 8.05
CA ARG A 50 -11.47 -2.64 8.50
C ARG A 50 -11.64 -2.84 10.01
N PRO A 51 -11.99 -1.79 10.78
CA PRO A 51 -12.31 -1.93 12.19
C PRO A 51 -13.54 -2.85 12.37
N LYS A 52 -13.57 -3.57 13.49
CA LYS A 52 -14.72 -4.40 13.86
C LYS A 52 -15.93 -3.51 14.13
N TRP A 53 -17.11 -3.97 13.72
CA TRP A 53 -18.37 -3.30 13.96
C TRP A 53 -19.40 -4.34 14.37
N ASP A 54 -20.31 -3.95 15.25
CA ASP A 54 -21.39 -4.79 15.75
C ASP A 54 -22.74 -4.13 15.45
N GLN A 55 -23.85 -4.84 15.68
CA GLN A 55 -25.21 -4.29 15.50
C GLN A 55 -25.49 -3.02 16.32
N LYS A 56 -24.67 -2.76 17.35
CA LYS A 56 -24.77 -1.58 18.21
C LYS A 56 -24.02 -0.36 17.66
N THR A 57 -23.14 -0.54 16.68
CA THR A 57 -22.35 0.53 16.11
C THR A 57 -23.20 1.34 15.14
N SER A 58 -23.31 2.66 15.36
CA SER A 58 -24.02 3.52 14.42
C SER A 58 -23.24 3.69 13.10
N PRO A 59 -23.93 3.99 11.99
CA PRO A 59 -23.27 4.25 10.70
C PRO A 59 -22.21 5.36 10.78
N GLU A 60 -22.47 6.41 11.55
CA GLU A 60 -21.58 7.55 11.75
C GLU A 60 -20.34 7.16 12.56
N GLU A 61 -20.52 6.41 13.64
CA GLU A 61 -19.41 5.89 14.46
C GLU A 61 -18.51 4.97 13.63
N LEU A 62 -19.09 4.07 12.83
CA LEU A 62 -18.33 3.18 11.96
C LEU A 62 -17.54 3.99 10.92
N LYS A 63 -18.17 4.99 10.29
CA LYS A 63 -17.53 5.85 9.30
C LYS A 63 -16.35 6.61 9.90
N GLN A 64 -16.49 7.08 11.14
CA GLN A 64 -15.42 7.76 11.86
C GLN A 64 -14.30 6.80 12.26
N ALA A 65 -14.63 5.62 12.79
CA ALA A 65 -13.66 4.59 13.14
C ALA A 65 -12.84 4.13 11.92
N GLU A 66 -13.49 3.92 10.76
CA GLU A 66 -12.80 3.60 9.50
C GLU A 66 -11.83 4.70 9.09
N LYS A 67 -12.22 5.97 9.23
CA LYS A 67 -11.37 7.12 8.90
C LYS A 67 -10.16 7.20 9.83
N ASP A 68 -10.36 7.05 11.13
CA ASP A 68 -9.30 7.13 12.12
C ASP A 68 -8.32 5.97 11.97
N ASN A 69 -8.82 4.76 11.75
CA ASN A 69 -7.98 3.60 11.47
C ASN A 69 -7.12 3.80 10.21
N PHE A 70 -7.73 4.31 9.12
CA PHE A 70 -7.01 4.57 7.88
C PHE A 70 -5.94 5.67 8.04
N LEU A 71 -6.23 6.71 8.80
CA LEU A 71 -5.25 7.75 9.11
C LEU A 71 -4.08 7.20 9.93
N GLU A 72 -4.34 6.34 10.91
CA GLU A 72 -3.29 5.72 11.70
C GLU A 72 -2.40 4.82 10.84
N TRP A 73 -3.00 3.99 9.99
CA TRP A 73 -2.26 3.19 9.01
C TRP A 73 -1.34 4.06 8.13
N ARG A 74 -1.86 5.20 7.62
CA ARG A 74 -1.03 6.14 6.82
C ARG A 74 0.12 6.74 7.63
N ARG A 75 -0.09 7.06 8.91
CA ARG A 75 0.98 7.58 9.77
C ARG A 75 2.09 6.55 9.96
N GLN A 76 1.73 5.27 10.10
CA GLN A 76 2.70 4.19 10.20
C GLN A 76 3.57 4.11 8.94
N LEU A 77 2.95 4.19 7.76
CA LEU A 77 3.70 4.21 6.50
C LEU A 77 4.65 5.40 6.39
N VAL A 78 4.20 6.62 6.74
CA VAL A 78 5.07 7.81 6.74
C VAL A 78 6.25 7.63 7.70
N ARG A 79 6.03 7.06 8.88
CA ARG A 79 7.13 6.76 9.82
C ARG A 79 8.15 5.79 9.23
N LEU A 80 7.72 4.76 8.50
CA LEU A 80 8.65 3.83 7.84
C LEU A 80 9.46 4.52 6.75
N GLU A 81 8.83 5.41 5.98
CA GLU A 81 9.50 6.18 4.93
C GLU A 81 10.53 7.15 5.53
N GLU A 82 10.19 7.86 6.61
CA GLU A 82 11.05 8.86 7.25
C GLU A 82 12.15 8.25 8.14
N GLU A 83 11.81 7.28 9.00
CA GLU A 83 12.74 6.73 10.00
C GLU A 83 13.69 5.70 9.40
N GLN A 84 13.24 4.93 8.41
CA GLN A 84 13.98 3.80 7.87
C GLN A 84 14.45 4.00 6.44
N ASN A 85 14.08 5.14 5.83
CA ASN A 85 14.41 5.48 4.44
C ASN A 85 13.99 4.36 3.46
N LEU A 86 12.87 3.69 3.77
CA LEU A 86 12.34 2.58 3.00
C LEU A 86 11.50 3.12 1.85
N ILE A 87 11.79 2.66 0.63
CA ILE A 87 11.03 3.06 -0.55
C ILE A 87 9.74 2.26 -0.57
N LEU A 88 8.63 2.91 -0.20
CA LEU A 88 7.31 2.29 -0.24
C LEU A 88 6.81 2.19 -1.67
N THR A 89 6.22 1.04 -2.00
CA THR A 89 5.40 0.91 -3.21
C THR A 89 4.26 1.92 -3.14
N PRO A 90 3.98 2.68 -4.22
CA PRO A 90 2.86 3.60 -4.26
C PRO A 90 1.56 2.90 -3.85
N PHE A 91 0.76 3.56 -3.01
CA PHE A 91 -0.49 3.04 -2.48
C PHE A 91 -1.64 4.01 -2.72
N GLU A 92 -2.87 3.49 -2.71
CA GLU A 92 -4.07 4.29 -2.86
C GLU A 92 -4.35 5.12 -1.59
N ARG A 93 -4.48 6.44 -1.76
CA ARG A 93 -4.66 7.40 -0.66
C ARG A 93 -6.13 7.68 -0.37
N ASN A 94 -7.03 7.27 -1.25
CA ASN A 94 -8.47 7.40 -1.08
C ASN A 94 -9.04 6.27 -0.20
N LEU A 95 -9.65 6.63 0.93
CA LEU A 95 -10.33 5.67 1.82
C LEU A 95 -11.50 4.95 1.12
N ASP A 96 -12.20 5.61 0.20
CA ASP A 96 -13.37 5.00 -0.44
C ASP A 96 -12.99 3.83 -1.36
N PHE A 97 -11.77 3.83 -1.90
CA PHE A 97 -11.23 2.67 -2.61
C PHE A 97 -11.04 1.48 -1.67
N TRP A 98 -10.47 1.70 -0.49
CA TRP A 98 -10.32 0.65 0.52
C TRP A 98 -11.65 0.15 1.06
N ARG A 99 -12.66 1.01 1.19
CA ARG A 99 -14.04 0.59 1.51
C ARG A 99 -14.62 -0.35 0.46
N GLN A 100 -14.34 -0.13 -0.82
CA GLN A 100 -14.77 -1.05 -1.87
C GLN A 100 -14.11 -2.42 -1.70
N LEU A 101 -12.79 -2.45 -1.48
CA LEU A 101 -12.08 -3.70 -1.21
C LEU A 101 -12.65 -4.45 -0.01
N TRP A 102 -12.87 -3.76 1.11
CA TRP A 102 -13.45 -4.39 2.31
C TRP A 102 -14.83 -5.00 2.03
N ARG A 103 -15.70 -4.28 1.31
CA ARG A 103 -17.02 -4.80 0.91
C ARG A 103 -16.93 -6.02 0.01
N VAL A 104 -15.95 -6.06 -0.91
CA VAL A 104 -15.73 -7.21 -1.80
C VAL A 104 -15.28 -8.42 -0.98
N ILE A 105 -14.29 -8.25 -0.10
CA ILE A 105 -13.76 -9.33 0.74
C ILE A 105 -14.85 -9.91 1.66
N GLU A 106 -15.69 -9.07 2.25
CA GLU A 106 -16.73 -9.52 3.18
C GLU A 106 -17.91 -10.22 2.52
N ARG A 107 -18.18 -9.96 1.24
CA ARG A 107 -19.37 -10.47 0.54
C ARG A 107 -19.08 -11.59 -0.45
N SER A 108 -17.82 -11.84 -0.76
CA SER A 108 -17.43 -12.82 -1.76
C SER A 108 -17.02 -14.13 -1.09
N ASP A 109 -17.54 -15.24 -1.59
CA ASP A 109 -17.10 -16.57 -1.16
C ASP A 109 -15.69 -16.89 -1.69
N ILE A 110 -15.33 -16.33 -2.84
CA ILE A 110 -14.03 -16.54 -3.50
C ILE A 110 -13.43 -15.19 -3.89
N VAL A 111 -12.16 -14.99 -3.57
CA VAL A 111 -11.37 -13.82 -3.97
C VAL A 111 -10.20 -14.28 -4.84
N VAL A 112 -10.10 -13.74 -6.06
CA VAL A 112 -9.03 -14.03 -7.01
C VAL A 112 -8.15 -12.80 -7.16
N GLN A 113 -6.84 -12.97 -6.95
CA GLN A 113 -5.85 -11.92 -7.21
C GLN A 113 -5.24 -12.09 -8.60
N ILE A 114 -5.49 -11.13 -9.48
CA ILE A 114 -4.86 -11.07 -10.80
C ILE A 114 -3.46 -10.49 -10.64
N VAL A 115 -2.44 -11.20 -11.15
CA VAL A 115 -1.03 -10.78 -11.08
C VAL A 115 -0.42 -10.73 -12.48
N ASP A 116 0.55 -9.84 -12.67
CA ASP A 116 1.33 -9.77 -13.91
C ASP A 116 2.28 -10.96 -14.01
N ALA A 117 2.24 -11.69 -15.14
CA ALA A 117 3.02 -12.90 -15.35
C ALA A 117 4.54 -12.68 -15.43
N ARG A 118 5.00 -11.44 -15.67
CA ARG A 118 6.44 -11.11 -15.75
C ARG A 118 7.12 -11.16 -14.40
N ASN A 119 6.39 -10.84 -13.32
CA ASN A 119 6.89 -10.94 -11.95
C ASN A 119 5.74 -11.18 -10.96
N PRO A 120 5.15 -12.38 -10.96
CA PRO A 120 3.93 -12.65 -10.20
C PRO A 120 4.14 -12.55 -8.68
N LEU A 121 5.35 -12.83 -8.20
CA LEU A 121 5.69 -12.75 -6.78
C LEU A 121 5.72 -11.31 -6.26
N LEU A 122 6.08 -10.33 -7.10
CA LEU A 122 6.10 -8.92 -6.72
C LEU A 122 4.69 -8.34 -6.55
N PHE A 123 3.75 -8.76 -7.40
CA PHE A 123 2.36 -8.26 -7.38
C PHE A 123 1.45 -9.06 -6.42
N ARG A 124 1.94 -10.18 -5.91
CA ARG A 124 1.23 -10.99 -4.91
C ARG A 124 1.22 -10.28 -3.57
N CYS A 125 0.02 -10.18 -2.97
CA CYS A 125 -0.13 -9.61 -1.64
C CYS A 125 -0.37 -10.72 -0.61
N GLU A 126 0.68 -11.13 0.11
CA GLU A 126 0.58 -12.18 1.14
C GLU A 126 -0.35 -11.79 2.30
N ASP A 127 -0.41 -10.50 2.61
CA ASP A 127 -1.26 -9.94 3.67
C ASP A 127 -2.76 -10.05 3.35
N LEU A 128 -3.11 -9.96 2.06
CA LEU A 128 -4.48 -10.15 1.58
C LEU A 128 -4.86 -11.64 1.68
N VAL A 129 -3.99 -12.54 1.24
CA VAL A 129 -4.21 -13.99 1.32
C VAL A 129 -4.43 -14.42 2.76
N SER A 130 -3.56 -13.99 3.67
CA SER A 130 -3.68 -14.30 5.10
C SER A 130 -5.03 -13.82 5.64
N LYS A 131 -5.42 -12.57 5.35
CA LYS A 131 -6.68 -11.99 5.81
C LYS A 131 -7.92 -12.72 5.29
N VAL A 132 -7.95 -13.06 4.01
CA VAL A 132 -9.08 -13.75 3.38
C VAL A 132 -9.21 -15.16 3.93
N CYS A 133 -8.11 -15.91 4.07
CA CYS A 133 -8.13 -17.25 4.68
C CYS A 133 -8.60 -17.24 6.14
N PHE A 134 -8.41 -16.15 6.89
CA PHE A 134 -8.96 -16.02 8.25
C PHE A 134 -10.44 -15.61 8.30
N LEU A 135 -11.01 -15.12 7.19
CA LEU A 135 -12.41 -14.66 7.11
C LEU A 135 -13.32 -15.65 6.38
N CYS A 136 -12.79 -16.40 5.42
CA CYS A 136 -13.47 -17.49 4.71
C CYS A 136 -12.74 -18.80 5.01
N SER A 137 -13.45 -19.77 5.57
CA SER A 137 -12.91 -21.10 5.88
C SER A 137 -12.52 -21.92 4.64
N ASP A 138 -12.86 -21.46 3.42
CA ASP A 138 -12.67 -22.21 2.17
C ASP A 138 -11.85 -21.41 1.12
N ASN A 139 -10.60 -21.86 0.94
CA ASN A 139 -9.77 -21.87 -0.28
C ASN A 139 -9.63 -20.59 -1.16
N CYS A 140 -8.46 -19.95 -1.06
CA CYS A 140 -7.95 -18.98 -2.05
C CYS A 140 -7.31 -19.71 -3.25
N PHE A 141 -7.94 -19.66 -4.43
CA PHE A 141 -7.40 -20.21 -5.67
C PHE A 141 -6.68 -19.13 -6.50
N HIS A 142 -5.46 -19.44 -6.94
CA HIS A 142 -4.68 -18.61 -7.87
C HIS A 142 -5.00 -19.05 -9.30
N LEU A 143 -5.58 -18.15 -10.09
CA LEU A 143 -5.64 -18.32 -11.55
C LEU A 143 -4.48 -17.51 -12.15
N GLN A 144 -3.40 -18.20 -12.50
CA GLN A 144 -2.47 -17.67 -13.50
C GLN A 144 -2.98 -18.13 -14.87
N GLU A 145 -3.45 -17.19 -15.69
CA GLU A 145 -3.49 -17.44 -17.13
C GLU A 145 -2.05 -17.51 -17.62
N ALA A 146 -1.62 -18.72 -17.99
CA ALA A 146 -0.45 -18.93 -18.81
C ALA A 146 -0.79 -18.46 -20.23
N THR A 147 -0.50 -17.20 -20.55
CA THR A 147 -0.49 -16.76 -21.94
C THR A 147 0.82 -17.22 -22.57
N ASN A 148 0.69 -18.30 -23.34
CA ASN A 148 1.69 -18.86 -24.23
C ASN A 148 1.83 -17.93 -25.45
N THR A 149 2.95 -17.20 -25.56
CA THR A 149 3.54 -16.72 -26.83
C THR A 149 4.93 -16.13 -26.57
#